data_AF-A0A9D8XXD0-F1
#
_entry.id   AF-A0A9D8XXD0-F1
#
_cell.length_a   1.000
_cell.length_b   1.000
_cell.length_c   1.000
_cell.angle_alpha   90.00
_cell.angle_beta   90.00
_cell.angle_gamma   90.00
#
_symmetry.space_group_name_H-M   'P 1'
#
loop_
_entity.id
_entity.type
_entity.pdbx_description
1 polymer ?
#
loop_
_entity_poly.entity_id
_entity_poly.type
_entity_poly.pdbx_seq_one_letter_code
_entity_poly.pdbx_strand_id
1 'polypeptide(L)'
;MFERFKMQKQIKVIRQRIEFLEQKRARSQAALVDAILRKVDPDDEDVEYFNQFTGEIERLRADMHELEAELFADKKKKENK
;
A
#
# COMPACT_ATOMS: atom_id res chain seq x y z
N MET A 1 -23.56 -7.15 10.67
CA MET A 1 -23.60 -6.52 9.32
C MET A 1 -22.80 -5.23 9.31
N PHE A 2 -22.98 -4.36 10.32
CA PHE A 2 -22.28 -3.08 10.42
C PHE A 2 -20.75 -3.18 10.44
N GLU A 3 -20.17 -4.09 11.24
CA GLU A 3 -18.70 -4.27 11.30
C GLU A 3 -18.10 -4.72 9.98
N ARG A 4 -18.73 -5.64 9.26
CA ARG A 4 -18.30 -6.04 7.91
C ARG A 4 -18.31 -4.87 6.93
N PHE A 5 -19.36 -4.05 6.98
CA PHE A 5 -19.47 -2.87 6.11
C PHE A 5 -18.36 -1.85 6.42
N LYS A 6 -18.03 -1.65 7.71
CA LYS A 6 -16.88 -0.84 8.12
C LYS A 6 -15.57 -1.41 7.59
N MET A 7 -15.32 -2.71 7.75
CA MET A 7 -14.11 -3.38 7.24
C MET A 7 -13.99 -3.23 5.73
N GLN A 8 -15.06 -3.44 4.97
CA GLN A 8 -15.09 -3.23 3.52
C GLN A 8 -14.77 -1.78 3.14
N LYS A 9 -15.32 -0.81 3.87
CA LYS A 9 -15.05 0.61 3.65
C LYS A 9 -13.59 0.95 3.97
N GLN A 10 -13.04 0.43 5.06
CA GLN A 10 -11.64 0.61 5.44
C GLN A 10 -10.70 0.04 4.39
N ILE A 11 -10.93 -1.19 3.92
CA ILE A 11 -10.16 -1.80 2.83
C ILE A 11 -10.18 -0.90 1.59
N LYS A 12 -11.35 -0.36 1.22
CA LYS A 12 -11.47 0.56 0.08
C LYS A 12 -10.64 1.84 0.29
N VAL A 13 -10.67 2.43 1.47
CA VAL A 13 -9.88 3.63 1.80
C VAL A 13 -8.39 3.34 1.76
N ILE A 14 -7.95 2.19 2.30
CA ILE A 14 -6.55 1.78 2.27
C ILE A 14 -6.08 1.59 0.81
N ARG A 15 -6.87 0.93 -0.04
CA ARG A 15 -6.56 0.79 -1.47
C ARG A 15 -6.38 2.12 -2.18
N GLN A 16 -7.29 3.07 -1.95
CA GLN A 16 -7.18 4.42 -2.53
C GLN A 16 -5.93 5.15 -2.03
N ARG A 17 -5.57 4.96 -0.75
CA ARG A 17 -4.36 5.54 -0.19
C ARG A 17 -3.10 4.93 -0.80
N ILE A 18 -3.06 3.61 -0.97
CA ILE A 18 -1.94 2.91 -1.63
C ILE A 18 -1.76 3.45 -3.05
N GLU A 19 -2.84 3.52 -3.84
CA GLU A 19 -2.78 4.03 -5.21
C GLU A 19 -2.22 5.46 -5.29
N PHE A 20 -2.67 6.32 -4.39
CA PHE A 20 -2.16 7.69 -4.29
C PHE A 20 -0.67 7.76 -3.92
N LEU A 21 -0.21 6.90 -3.01
CA LEU A 21 1.20 6.85 -2.63
C LEU A 21 2.06 6.25 -3.75
N GLU A 22 1.55 5.27 -4.49
CA GLU A 22 2.22 4.70 -5.67
C GLU A 22 2.41 5.75 -6.75
N GLN A 23 1.40 6.59 -6.99
CA GLN A 23 1.50 7.75 -7.89
C GLN A 23 2.60 8.73 -7.44
N LYS A 24 2.71 9.02 -6.14
CA LYS A 24 3.77 9.88 -5.60
C LYS A 24 5.16 9.27 -5.72
N ARG A 25 5.28 7.98 -5.41
CA ARG A 25 6.53 7.21 -5.52
C ARG A 25 7.01 7.10 -6.97
N ALA A 26 6.11 7.13 -7.95
CA ALA A 26 6.47 6.96 -9.36
C ALA A 26 7.52 7.96 -9.84
N ARG A 27 7.51 9.20 -9.32
CA ARG A 27 8.53 10.21 -9.67
C ARG A 27 9.91 9.78 -9.19
N SER A 28 10.08 9.52 -7.90
CA SER A 28 11.37 9.12 -7.35
C SER A 28 11.83 7.79 -7.93
N GLN A 29 10.91 6.85 -8.15
CA GLN A 29 11.21 5.60 -8.86
C GLN A 29 11.79 5.84 -10.26
N ALA A 30 11.22 6.76 -11.04
CA ALA A 30 11.73 7.08 -12.37
C ALA A 30 13.13 7.71 -12.31
N ALA A 31 13.37 8.61 -11.35
CA ALA A 31 14.68 9.23 -11.14
C ALA A 31 15.74 8.21 -10.73
N LEU A 32 15.41 7.30 -9.79
CA LEU A 32 16.30 6.22 -9.39
C LEU A 32 16.64 5.29 -10.57
N VAL A 33 15.66 4.95 -11.41
CA VAL A 33 15.88 4.13 -12.61
C VAL A 33 16.79 4.85 -13.61
N ASP A 34 16.59 6.14 -13.86
CA ASP A 34 17.44 6.93 -14.74
C ASP A 34 18.89 6.99 -14.23
N ALA A 35 19.09 7.19 -12.92
CA ALA A 35 20.41 7.18 -12.30
C ALA A 35 21.15 5.85 -12.51
N ILE A 36 20.44 4.72 -12.30
CA ILE A 36 20.95 3.37 -12.55
C ILE A 36 21.37 3.20 -14.03
N LEU A 37 20.52 3.62 -14.96
CA LEU A 37 20.79 3.49 -16.41
C LEU A 37 21.99 4.33 -16.84
N ARG A 38 22.18 5.50 -16.23
CA ARG A 38 23.31 6.41 -16.51
C ARG A 38 24.58 6.06 -15.73
N LYS A 39 24.52 5.09 -14.81
CA LYS A 39 25.61 4.73 -13.90
C LYS A 39 26.11 5.92 -13.09
N VAL A 40 25.17 6.75 -12.63
CA VAL A 40 25.43 7.84 -11.70
C VAL A 40 24.78 7.51 -10.36
N ASP A 41 25.30 8.10 -9.30
CA ASP A 41 24.66 8.00 -8.00
C ASP A 41 23.31 8.72 -8.03
N PRO A 42 22.25 8.11 -7.46
CA PRO A 42 20.94 8.75 -7.37
C PRO A 42 21.00 9.96 -6.43
N ASP A 43 20.06 10.89 -6.63
CA ASP A 43 19.88 12.01 -5.72
C ASP A 43 19.32 11.53 -4.36
N ASP A 44 19.90 12.04 -3.26
CA ASP A 44 19.53 11.64 -1.91
C ASP A 44 18.04 11.93 -1.62
N GLU A 45 17.49 13.03 -2.14
CA GLU A 45 16.08 13.39 -1.96
C GLU A 45 15.18 12.36 -2.65
N ASP A 46 15.51 11.93 -3.87
CA ASP A 46 14.77 10.89 -4.59
C ASP A 46 14.83 9.53 -3.85
N VAL A 47 16.00 9.19 -3.28
CA VAL A 47 16.16 7.97 -2.46
C VAL A 47 15.26 8.03 -1.21
N GLU A 48 15.30 9.13 -0.47
CA GLU A 48 14.48 9.32 0.73
C GLU A 48 12.99 9.26 0.41
N TYR A 49 12.53 9.97 -0.64
CA TYR A 49 11.13 9.93 -1.07
C TYR A 49 10.69 8.52 -1.49
N PHE A 50 11.52 7.80 -2.25
CA PHE A 50 11.21 6.43 -2.63
C PHE A 50 11.06 5.53 -1.40
N ASN A 51 11.99 5.60 -0.46
CA ASN A 51 11.99 4.80 0.75
C ASN A 51 10.78 5.14 1.64
N GLN A 52 10.48 6.42 1.83
CA GLN A 52 9.35 6.88 2.63
C GLN A 52 8.02 6.33 2.08
N PHE A 53 7.75 6.51 0.79
CA PHE A 53 6.50 6.04 0.21
C PHE A 53 6.44 4.51 0.15
N THR A 54 7.56 3.83 -0.11
CA THR A 54 7.61 2.37 -0.07
C THR A 54 7.26 1.83 1.30
N GLY A 55 7.84 2.37 2.36
CA GLY A 55 7.52 1.97 3.74
C GLY A 55 6.05 2.22 4.10
N GLU A 56 5.48 3.37 3.71
CA GLU A 56 4.06 3.65 3.96
C GLU A 56 3.14 2.70 3.19
N ILE A 57 3.46 2.39 1.93
CA ILE A 57 2.71 1.44 1.08
C ILE A 57 2.77 0.03 1.67
N GLU A 58 3.94 -0.44 2.10
CA GLU A 58 4.11 -1.78 2.67
C GLU A 58 3.32 -1.95 3.97
N ARG A 59 3.37 -0.95 4.87
CA ARG A 59 2.55 -0.94 6.08
C ARG A 59 1.07 -1.02 5.74
N LEU A 60 0.59 -0.19 4.81
CA LEU A 60 -0.82 -0.17 4.40
C LEU A 60 -1.26 -1.49 3.75
N ARG A 61 -0.39 -2.14 2.97
CA ARG A 61 -0.66 -3.46 2.39
C ARG A 61 -0.79 -4.52 3.49
N ALA A 62 0.08 -4.50 4.50
CA ALA A 62 -0.02 -5.38 5.66
C ALA A 62 -1.36 -5.18 6.39
N ASP A 63 -1.69 -3.93 6.75
CA ASP A 63 -2.96 -3.57 7.40
C ASP A 63 -4.18 -4.05 6.58
N MET A 64 -4.13 -3.88 5.25
CA MET A 64 -5.20 -4.33 4.34
C MET A 64 -5.34 -5.85 4.36
N HIS A 65 -4.23 -6.59 4.30
CA HIS A 65 -4.26 -8.05 4.29
C HIS A 65 -4.82 -8.63 5.60
N GLU A 66 -4.49 -8.01 6.75
CA GLU A 66 -5.08 -8.38 8.03
C GLU A 66 -6.60 -8.17 8.04
N LEU A 67 -7.08 -7.01 7.60
CA LEU A 67 -8.53 -6.73 7.49
C LEU A 67 -9.25 -7.66 6.51
N GLU A 68 -8.61 -8.01 5.40
CA GLU A 68 -9.17 -8.96 4.43
C GLU A 68 -9.28 -10.38 5.03
N ALA A 69 -8.27 -10.81 5.80
CA ALA A 69 -8.29 -12.09 6.50
C ALA A 69 -9.38 -12.15 7.57
N GLU A 70 -9.54 -11.08 8.36
CA GLU A 70 -10.63 -10.97 9.35
C GLU A 70 -12.01 -11.01 8.70
N LEU A 71 -12.20 -10.25 7.61
CA LEU A 71 -13.45 -10.22 6.87
C LEU A 71 -13.78 -11.60 6.26
N PHE A 72 -12.77 -12.33 5.79
CA PHE A 72 -12.93 -13.69 5.29
C PHE A 72 -13.29 -14.69 6.40
N ALA A 73 -12.63 -14.59 7.56
CA ALA A 73 -12.95 -15.44 8.71
C ALA A 73 -14.38 -15.20 9.23
N ASP A 74 -14.85 -13.94 9.28
CA ASP A 74 -16.24 -13.62 9.65
C ASP A 74 -17.25 -14.22 8.68
N LYS A 75 -16.96 -14.20 7.37
CA LYS A 75 -17.82 -14.84 6.35
C LYS A 75 -17.96 -16.34 6.62
N LYS A 76 -16.85 -17.06 6.80
CA LYS A 76 -16.86 -18.51 7.08
C LYS A 76 -17.63 -18.86 8.36
N LYS A 77 -17.47 -18.08 9.43
CA LYS A 77 -18.20 -18.30 10.70
C LYS A 77 -19.72 -18.21 10.54
N LYS A 78 -20.21 -17.42 9.57
CA LYS A 78 -21.64 -17.29 9.30
C LYS A 78 -22.19 -18.34 8.35
N GLU A 79 -21.36 -18.88 7.46
CA GLU A 79 -21.77 -19.95 6.54
C GLU A 79 -21.88 -21.31 7.26
N ASN A 80 -21.08 -21.51 8.31
CA ASN A 80 -21.08 -22.73 9.12
C ASN A 80 -22.07 -22.70 10.31
N LYS A 81 -22.96 -21.71 10.38
CA LYS A 81 -23.91 -21.51 11.48
C LYS A 81 -25.33 -21.43 10.96
#